data_AF-A0A4R7F4W6-F1
#
_entry.id   AF-A0A4R7F4W6-F1
#
_cell.length_a   1.000
_cell.length_b   1.000
_cell.length_c   1.000
_cell.angle_alpha   90.00
_cell.angle_beta   90.00
_cell.angle_gamma   90.00
#
_symmetry.space_group_name_H-M   'P 1'
#
loop_
_entity.id
_entity.type
_entity.pdbx_description
1 polymer ?
#
loop_
_entity_poly.entity_id
_entity_poly.type
_entity_poly.pdbx_seq_one_letter_code
_entity_poly.pdbx_strand_id
1 'polypeptide(L)' 'METSNFSENQIIKTLKENGQGRSVSEISRELGIDKSTFYYWRKKYGDMKKTSIGAFKRA' A
#
# COMPACT_ATOMS: atom_id res chain seq x y z
N MET A 1 17.22 -2.43 15.27
CA MET A 1 16.09 -2.34 14.33
C MET A 1 16.36 -3.39 13.27
N GLU A 2 15.71 -4.54 13.34
CA GLU A 2 15.90 -5.60 12.35
C GLU A 2 15.21 -5.18 11.05
N THR A 3 16.00 -4.56 10.17
CA THR A 3 15.57 -3.96 8.90
C THR A 3 15.43 -5.02 7.80
N SER A 4 14.57 -6.01 8.01
CA SER A 4 14.24 -7.03 7.00
C SER A 4 12.85 -7.57 7.36
N ASN A 5 11.79 -7.49 6.55
CA ASN A 5 11.61 -8.40 5.41
C ASN A 5 10.27 -8.19 4.68
N PHE A 6 9.69 -6.98 4.61
CA PHE A 6 8.53 -6.80 3.72
C PHE A 6 9.01 -6.59 2.28
N SER A 7 8.91 -7.65 1.48
CA SER A 7 9.17 -7.55 0.05
C SER A 7 8.17 -6.58 -0.60
N GLU A 8 8.62 -5.88 -1.64
CA GLU A 8 7.76 -5.00 -2.44
C GLU A 8 6.48 -5.70 -2.89
N ASN A 9 6.58 -6.98 -3.26
CA ASN A 9 5.42 -7.80 -3.63
C ASN A 9 4.42 -7.99 -2.47
N GLN A 10 4.90 -8.18 -1.24
CA GLN A 10 4.03 -8.29 -0.07
C GLN A 10 3.33 -6.96 0.21
N ILE A 11 4.04 -5.84 0.06
CA ILE A 11 3.47 -4.50 0.23
C ILE A 11 2.38 -4.24 -0.83
N ILE A 12 2.66 -4.53 -2.10
CA ILE A 12 1.69 -4.36 -3.19
C ILE A 12 0.48 -5.27 -3.00
N LYS A 13 0.67 -6.53 -2.59
CA LYS A 13 -0.43 -7.45 -2.27
C LYS A 13 -1.32 -6.89 -1.16
N THR A 14 -0.70 -6.41 -0.09
CA THR A 14 -1.39 -5.82 1.06
C THR A 14 -2.22 -4.59 0.67
N LEU A 15 -1.65 -3.69 -0.14
CA LEU A 15 -2.37 -2.52 -0.67
C LEU A 15 -3.53 -2.93 -1.59
N LYS A 16 -3.38 -3.99 -2.37
CA LYS A 16 -4.44 -4.54 -3.22
C LYS A 16 -5.59 -5.12 -2.39
N GLU A 17 -5.29 -5.88 -1.35
CA GLU A 17 -6.31 -6.44 -0.45
C GLU A 17 -7.10 -5.34 0.27
N ASN A 18 -6.42 -4.27 0.71
CA ASN A 18 -7.13 -3.09 1.23
C ASN A 18 -8.05 -2.46 0.19
N GLY A 19 -7.63 -2.39 -1.08
CA GLY A 19 -8.47 -1.93 -2.19
C GLY A 19 -9.65 -2.85 -2.51
N GLN A 20 -9.61 -4.11 -2.07
CA GLN A 20 -10.70 -5.08 -2.20
C GLN A 20 -11.68 -5.06 -1.01
N GLY A 21 -11.50 -4.14 -0.05
CA GLY A 21 -12.40 -3.97 1.10
C GLY A 21 -11.84 -4.45 2.43
N ARG A 22 -10.57 -4.93 2.47
CA ARG A 22 -9.92 -5.32 3.72
C ARG A 22 -9.61 -4.09 4.57
N SER A 23 -9.81 -4.18 5.89
CA SER A 23 -9.55 -3.04 6.79
C SER A 23 -8.06 -2.89 7.12
N VAL A 24 -7.57 -1.65 7.13
CA VAL A 24 -6.20 -1.31 7.57
C VAL A 24 -5.90 -1.86 8.96
N SER A 25 -6.88 -1.85 9.88
CA SER A 25 -6.72 -2.39 11.24
C SER A 25 -6.43 -3.91 11.25
N GLU A 26 -7.05 -4.68 10.35
CA GLU A 26 -6.79 -6.12 10.24
C GLU A 26 -5.41 -6.38 9.65
N ILE A 27 -5.06 -5.63 8.60
CA ILE A 27 -3.75 -5.68 7.95
C ILE A 27 -2.63 -5.34 8.94
N SER A 28 -2.81 -4.26 9.72
CA SER A 28 -1.87 -3.87 10.76
C SER A 28 -1.68 -4.96 11.81
N ARG A 29 -2.76 -5.63 12.20
CA ARG A 29 -2.72 -6.70 13.22
C ARG A 29 -2.10 -8.00 12.68
N GLU A 30 -2.36 -8.35 11.42
CA GLU A 30 -1.80 -9.55 10.77
C GLU A 30 -0.31 -9.40 10.47
N LEU A 31 0.09 -8.24 9.94
CA LEU A 31 1.48 -7.98 9.58
C LEU A 31 2.32 -7.47 10.75
N GLY A 32 1.70 -7.19 11.90
CA GLY A 32 2.39 -6.60 13.05
C GLY A 32 2.93 -5.19 12.77
N ILE A 33 2.29 -4.45 11.86
CA ILE A 33 2.72 -3.11 11.45
C ILE A 33 1.79 -2.03 12.01
N ASP A 34 2.35 -0.85 12.26
CA ASP A 34 1.55 0.31 12.58
C ASP A 34 0.76 0.82 11.36
N LYS A 35 -0.38 1.46 11.61
CA LYS A 35 -1.21 2.07 10.56
C LYS A 35 -0.42 3.12 9.76
N SER A 36 0.50 3.84 10.41
CA SER A 36 1.38 4.82 9.77
C SER A 36 2.28 4.17 8.70
N THR A 37 2.79 2.97 8.97
CA THR A 37 3.59 2.19 8.01
C THR A 37 2.75 1.81 6.79
N PHE A 38 1.49 1.41 6.99
CA PHE A 38 0.58 1.12 5.88
C PHE A 38 0.32 2.35 5.00
N TYR A 39 0.08 3.53 5.60
CA TYR A 39 -0.12 4.76 4.84
C TYR A 39 1.16 5.22 4.11
N TYR A 40 2.32 5.01 4.72
CA TYR A 40 3.61 5.23 4.06
C TYR A 40 3.76 4.35 2.82
N TRP A 41 3.41 3.06 2.91
CA TRP A 41 3.38 2.17 1.76
C TRP A 41 2.38 2.62 0.70
N ARG A 42 1.18 3.04 1.09
CA ARG A 42 0.17 3.56 0.15
C ARG A 42 0.67 4.80 -0.59
N LYS A 43 1.43 5.67 0.07
CA LYS A 43 2.04 6.86 -0.57
C LYS A 43 3.17 6.46 -1.53
N LYS A 44 4.03 5.53 -1.13
CA LYS A 44 5.22 5.11 -1.91
C LYS A 44 4.88 4.20 -3.09
N TYR A 45 3.98 3.24 -2.89
CA TYR A 45 3.65 2.18 -3.85
C TYR A 45 2.25 2.32 -4.45
N GLY A 46 1.34 3.08 -3.81
CA GLY A 46 0.00 3.32 -4.35
C GLY A 46 -0.02 4.27 -5.55
N ASP A 47 1.00 5.13 -5.70
CA ASP A 47 1.14 6.04 -6.85
C ASP A 47 1.78 5.37 -8.08
N MET A 48 2.50 4.25 -7.90
CA MET A 48 3.03 3.45 -9.02
C MET A 48 1.94 2.96 -9.97
N LYS A 49 0.68 2.85 -9.52
CA LYS A 49 -0.49 2.54 -10.37
C LYS A 49 -1.14 3.75 -11.04
N LYS A 50 -0.87 4.97 -10.60
CA LYS A 50 -1.52 6.19 -11.12
C LYS A 50 -0.81 6.79 -12.32
N THR A 51 0.47 6.48 -12.54
CA THR A 51 1.26 7.02 -13.66
C THR A 51 0.79 6.55 -15.06
N SER A 52 -0.15 5.61 -15.19
CA SER A 52 -0.69 5.21 -16.51
C SER A 52 -2.12 5.67 -16.83
N ILE A 53 -2.87 6.25 -15.89
CA ILE A 53 -4.22 6.76 -16.17
C ILE A 53 -4.40 8.06 -15.39
N GLY A 54 -4.06 9.19 -16.00
CA GLY A 54 -4.18 10.48 -15.31
C GLY A 54 -3.56 11.68 -16.00
N ALA A 55 -2.99 11.55 -17.20
CA ALA A 55 -2.92 12.69 -18.11
C ALA A 55 -4.38 13.02 -18.54
N PHE A 56 -5.07 13.75 -17.66
CA PHE A 56 -6.24 14.58 -17.94
C PHE A 56 -6.11 15.11 -19.38
N LYS A 57 -6.90 14.62 -20.33
CA LYS A 57 -8.30 15.01 -20.54
C LYS A 57 -8.49 16.51 -20.30
N ARG A 58 -8.25 17.26 -21.40
CA ARG A 58 -8.91 18.49 -21.85
C ARG A 58 -9.16 19.58 -20.79
N ALA A 59 -8.37 20.65 -20.87
CA ALA A 59 -8.92 22.00 -20.86
C ALA A 59 -9.06 22.45 -22.33
#